data_AF-A0A7S0RL81-F1
#
_entry.id   AF-A0A7S0RL81-F1
#
_cell.length_a   1.000
_cell.length_b   1.000
_cell.length_c   1.000
_cell.angle_alpha   90.00
_cell.angle_beta   90.00
_cell.angle_gamma   90.00
#
_symmetry.space_group_name_H-M   'P 1'
#
loop_
_entity.id
_entity.type
_entity.pdbx_description
1 polymer ?
#
loop_
_entity_poly.entity_id
_entity_poly.type
_entity_poly.pdbx_seq_one_letter_code
_entity_poly.pdbx_strand_id
1 'polypeptide(L)'
;EIRRCNLASVVLQLKALGVNDVVGFDFMDPPPRDAIVRSLELLYALGALDDHGKIAKPLGEQLARFPVEPQAARTIMAATGQGCGQEVLMVLAMLSSEQPFYTPRDRKQEAATAHARFTS
;
A
#
# COMPACT_ATOMS: atom_id res chain seq x y z
N GLU A 1 -3.92 -15.95 -6.17
CA GLU A 1 -3.43 -14.67 -5.64
C GLU A 1 -3.80 -14.34 -4.19
N ILE A 2 -5.08 -14.35 -3.78
CA ILE A 2 -5.57 -13.81 -2.48
C ILE A 2 -4.83 -14.35 -1.23
N ARG A 3 -4.34 -15.60 -1.27
CA ARG A 3 -3.54 -16.19 -0.18
C ARG A 3 -2.09 -15.66 -0.06
N ARG A 4 -1.63 -14.87 -1.03
CA ARG A 4 -0.25 -14.34 -1.12
C ARG A 4 -0.18 -12.81 -1.20
N CYS A 5 -1.31 -12.12 -1.21
CA CYS A 5 -1.38 -10.66 -1.32
C CYS A 5 -1.78 -10.02 0.01
N ASN A 6 -1.30 -8.80 0.26
CA ASN A 6 -1.79 -7.95 1.34
C ASN A 6 -3.31 -7.73 1.16
N LEU A 7 -4.12 -8.09 2.16
CA LEU A 7 -5.58 -7.95 2.08
C LEU A 7 -6.06 -6.56 2.49
N ALA A 8 -5.16 -5.67 2.95
CA ALA A 8 -5.50 -4.33 3.43
C ALA A 8 -6.35 -3.54 2.42
N SER A 9 -5.99 -3.55 1.14
CA SER A 9 -6.75 -2.90 0.07
C SER A 9 -8.18 -3.43 -0.04
N VAL A 10 -8.35 -4.76 -0.01
CA VAL A 10 -9.67 -5.41 -0.12
C VAL A 10 -10.51 -5.17 1.13
N VAL A 11 -9.93 -5.32 2.32
CA VAL A 11 -10.60 -5.08 3.60
C VAL A 11 -11.05 -3.62 3.71
N LEU A 12 -10.21 -2.67 3.27
CA LEU A 12 -10.57 -1.25 3.23
C LEU A 12 -11.76 -0.99 2.31
N GLN A 13 -11.77 -1.59 1.12
CA GLN A 13 -12.89 -1.46 0.18
C GLN A 13 -14.19 -2.05 0.74
N LEU A 14 -14.14 -3.26 1.34
CA LEU A 14 -15.30 -3.87 1.97
C LEU A 14 -15.87 -2.99 3.09
N LYS A 15 -15.00 -2.44 3.95
CA LYS A 15 -15.39 -1.51 5.01
C LYS A 15 -15.98 -0.21 4.45
N ALA A 16 -15.43 0.33 3.36
CA ALA A 16 -15.96 1.51 2.67
C ALA A 16 -17.34 1.26 2.04
N LEU A 17 -17.62 0.04 1.59
CA LEU A 17 -18.93 -0.40 1.11
C LEU A 17 -19.96 -0.66 2.23
N GLY A 18 -19.54 -0.58 3.51
CA GLY A 18 -20.41 -0.77 4.66
C GLY A 18 -20.45 -2.20 5.22
N VAL A 19 -19.55 -3.08 4.77
CA VAL A 19 -19.42 -4.44 5.33
C VAL A 19 -18.73 -4.36 6.68
N ASN A 20 -19.50 -4.54 7.76
CA ASN A 20 -18.99 -4.45 9.13
C ASN A 20 -18.23 -5.71 9.56
N ASP A 21 -18.80 -6.90 9.29
CA ASP A 21 -18.19 -8.18 9.58
C ASP A 21 -17.42 -8.69 8.36
N VAL A 22 -16.15 -8.33 8.28
CA VAL A 22 -15.25 -8.79 7.20
C VAL A 22 -14.79 -10.23 7.45
N VAL A 23 -14.84 -10.72 8.69
CA VAL A 23 -14.36 -12.07 9.03
C VAL A 23 -15.42 -13.12 8.69
N GLY A 24 -16.69 -12.79 8.88
CA GLY A 24 -17.84 -13.60 8.44
C GLY A 24 -18.29 -13.31 7.00
N PHE A 25 -17.55 -12.51 6.23
CA PHE A 25 -17.89 -12.22 4.85
C PHE A 25 -17.73 -13.48 3.98
N ASP A 26 -18.69 -13.72 3.08
CA ASP A 26 -18.73 -14.90 2.22
C ASP A 26 -17.79 -14.74 1.02
N PHE A 27 -16.49 -14.95 1.27
CA PHE A 27 -15.48 -15.00 0.21
C PHE A 27 -15.58 -16.31 -0.56
N MET A 28 -15.47 -16.25 -1.89
CA MET A 28 -15.41 -17.43 -2.76
C MET A 28 -14.32 -18.42 -2.33
N ASP A 29 -13.14 -17.89 -1.97
CA ASP A 29 -12.06 -18.62 -1.30
C ASP A 29 -11.67 -17.85 -0.03
N PRO A 30 -12.09 -18.29 1.17
CA PRO A 30 -11.83 -17.56 2.39
C PRO A 30 -10.33 -17.42 2.68
N PRO A 31 -9.83 -16.19 2.88
CA PRO A 31 -8.47 -16.01 3.34
C PRO A 31 -8.32 -16.48 4.78
N PRO A 32 -7.09 -16.78 5.25
CA PRO A 32 -6.84 -17.09 6.65
C PRO A 32 -7.31 -15.96 7.56
N ARG A 33 -7.97 -16.29 8.68
CA ARG A 33 -8.46 -15.30 9.66
C ARG A 33 -7.36 -14.34 10.11
N ASP A 34 -6.16 -14.86 10.37
CA ASP A 34 -5.00 -14.07 10.79
C ASP A 34 -4.61 -13.00 9.76
N ALA A 35 -4.79 -13.27 8.46
CA ALA A 35 -4.49 -12.30 7.41
C ALA A 35 -5.51 -11.15 7.39
N ILE A 36 -6.79 -11.45 7.67
CA ILE A 36 -7.84 -10.43 7.82
C ILE A 36 -7.55 -9.57 9.06
N VAL A 37 -7.21 -10.19 10.20
CA VAL A 37 -6.90 -9.49 11.45
C VAL A 37 -5.71 -8.55 11.27
N ARG A 38 -4.60 -9.04 10.70
CA ARG A 38 -3.42 -8.21 10.40
C ARG A 38 -3.75 -7.03 9.49
N SER A 39 -4.66 -7.22 8.54
CA SER A 39 -5.10 -6.15 7.63
C SER A 39 -5.93 -5.11 8.37
N LEU A 40 -6.81 -5.52 9.28
CA LEU A 40 -7.57 -4.61 10.14
C LEU A 40 -6.66 -3.82 11.08
N GLU A 41 -5.68 -4.48 11.70
CA GLU A 41 -4.66 -3.84 12.56
C GLU A 41 -3.85 -2.81 11.77
N LEU A 42 -3.41 -3.16 10.56
CA LEU A 42 -2.71 -2.23 9.68
C LEU A 42 -3.58 -1.02 9.33
N LEU A 43 -4.84 -1.23 8.95
CA LEU A 43 -5.75 -0.14 8.60
C LEU A 43 -6.07 0.77 9.79
N TYR A 44 -6.17 0.21 10.99
CA TYR A 44 -6.27 0.99 12.23
C TYR A 44 -5.01 1.84 12.46
N ALA A 45 -3.83 1.24 12.35
CA ALA A 45 -2.54 1.95 12.51
C ALA A 45 -2.34 3.07 11.47
N LEU A 46 -2.88 2.92 10.26
CA LEU A 46 -2.86 3.96 9.22
C LEU A 46 -3.87 5.09 9.45
N GLY A 47 -4.79 4.94 10.41
CA GLY A 47 -5.90 5.86 10.66
C GLY A 47 -7.05 5.71 9.66
N ALA A 48 -7.11 4.61 8.92
CA ALA A 48 -8.21 4.33 7.99
C ALA A 48 -9.46 3.84 8.74
N LEU A 49 -9.28 3.25 9.92
CA LEU A 49 -10.35 2.78 10.80
C LEU A 49 -10.35 3.55 12.13
N ASP A 50 -11.52 3.69 12.74
CA ASP A 50 -11.71 4.20 14.11
C ASP A 50 -11.59 3.08 15.17
N ASP A 51 -11.71 3.45 16.46
CA ASP A 51 -11.66 2.50 17.59
C ASP A 51 -12.81 1.47 17.59
N HIS A 52 -13.84 1.70 16.77
CA HIS A 52 -14.96 0.79 16.57
C HIS A 52 -14.80 -0.08 15.31
N GLY A 53 -13.67 0.02 14.61
CA GLY A 53 -13.40 -0.73 13.38
C GLY A 53 -14.25 -0.30 12.18
N LYS A 54 -14.77 0.93 12.19
CA LYS A 54 -15.47 1.57 11.07
C LYS A 54 -14.52 2.49 10.32
N ILE A 55 -14.86 2.84 9.07
CA ILE A 55 -14.08 3.80 8.29
C ILE A 55 -14.03 5.15 9.02
N ALA A 56 -12.82 5.61 9.33
CA ALA A 56 -12.60 6.91 9.94
C ALA A 56 -12.86 8.03 8.93
N LYS A 57 -13.57 9.09 9.33
CA LYS A 57 -13.83 10.26 8.46
C LYS A 57 -12.96 11.46 8.87
N PRO A 58 -12.42 12.24 7.92
CA PRO A 58 -12.46 12.04 6.46
C PRO A 58 -11.36 11.11 5.93
N LEU A 59 -10.38 10.73 6.76
CA LEU A 59 -9.14 10.08 6.33
C LEU A 59 -9.36 8.72 5.65
N GLY A 60 -10.10 7.81 6.28
CA GLY A 60 -10.38 6.48 5.75
C GLY A 60 -11.19 6.52 4.45
N GLU A 61 -12.13 7.46 4.32
CA GLU A 61 -12.87 7.66 3.05
C GLU A 61 -11.96 8.14 1.93
N GLN A 62 -11.00 9.02 2.23
CA GLN A 62 -10.02 9.47 1.26
C GLN A 62 -9.08 8.33 0.85
N LEU A 63 -8.57 7.55 1.81
CA LEU A 63 -7.72 6.39 1.55
C LEU A 63 -8.41 5.36 0.64
N ALA A 64 -9.70 5.09 0.87
CA ALA A 64 -10.46 4.14 0.05
C ALA A 64 -10.67 4.58 -1.41
N ARG A 65 -10.44 5.86 -1.74
CA ARG A 65 -10.55 6.38 -3.13
C ARG A 65 -9.26 6.23 -3.93
N PHE A 66 -8.12 5.98 -3.29
CA PHE A 66 -6.86 5.83 -3.99
C PHE A 66 -6.76 4.46 -4.68
N PRO A 67 -6.30 4.39 -5.94
CA PRO A 67 -6.12 3.12 -6.66
C PRO A 67 -4.78 2.43 -6.32
N VAL A 68 -4.25 2.66 -5.13
CA VAL A 68 -2.96 2.10 -4.66
C VAL A 68 -3.13 1.47 -3.28
N GLU A 69 -2.13 0.72 -2.83
CA GLU A 69 -2.11 0.16 -1.48
C GLU A 69 -2.32 1.25 -0.40
N PRO A 70 -3.09 0.98 0.68
CA PRO A 70 -3.41 1.95 1.72
C PRO A 70 -2.18 2.63 2.34
N GLN A 71 -1.07 1.89 2.46
CA GLN A 71 0.20 2.44 2.95
C GLN A 71 0.76 3.51 2.00
N ALA A 72 0.78 3.26 0.70
CA ALA A 72 1.23 4.22 -0.30
C ALA A 72 0.31 5.45 -0.34
N ALA A 73 -1.00 5.23 -0.32
CA ALA A 73 -1.99 6.32 -0.26
C ALA A 73 -1.77 7.20 0.98
N ARG A 74 -1.55 6.60 2.16
CA ARG A 74 -1.28 7.33 3.40
C ARG A 74 -0.01 8.17 3.32
N THR A 75 1.05 7.61 2.75
CA THR A 75 2.32 8.32 2.54
C THR A 75 2.15 9.51 1.60
N ILE A 76 1.43 9.37 0.48
CA ILE A 76 1.14 10.48 -0.45
C ILE A 76 0.36 11.59 0.25
N MET A 77 -0.67 11.24 1.03
CA MET A 77 -1.47 12.22 1.76
C MET A 77 -0.62 12.98 2.80
N ALA A 78 0.24 12.27 3.54
CA ALA A 78 1.13 12.89 4.51
C ALA A 78 2.15 13.81 3.84
N ALA A 79 2.76 13.37 2.74
CA ALA A 79 3.75 14.14 1.98
C ALA A 79 3.17 15.42 1.38
N THR A 80 1.92 15.35 0.89
CA THR A 80 1.21 16.54 0.39
C THR A 80 1.06 17.60 1.48
N GLY A 81 0.79 17.19 2.72
CA GLY A 81 0.72 18.11 3.88
C GLY A 81 2.06 18.73 4.27
N GLN A 82 3.18 18.10 3.88
CA GLN A 82 4.54 18.59 4.15
C GLN A 82 5.16 19.33 2.95
N GLY A 83 4.44 19.47 1.84
CA GLY A 83 4.94 20.12 0.62
C GLY A 83 5.89 19.27 -0.22
N CYS A 84 6.05 17.98 0.08
CA CYS A 84 6.93 17.04 -0.63
C CYS A 84 6.16 15.95 -1.40
N GLY A 85 4.92 16.24 -1.78
CA GLY A 85 4.04 15.26 -2.45
C GLY A 85 4.57 14.79 -3.80
N GLN A 86 5.24 15.66 -4.56
CA GLN A 86 5.75 15.33 -5.88
C GLN A 86 6.93 14.36 -5.81
N GLU A 87 7.87 14.60 -4.90
CA GLU A 87 9.04 13.78 -4.65
C GLU A 87 8.63 12.38 -4.18
N VAL A 88 7.70 12.33 -3.22
CA VAL A 88 7.17 11.06 -2.71
C VAL A 88 6.42 10.28 -3.78
N LEU A 89 5.64 10.96 -4.62
CA LEU A 89 4.96 10.31 -5.75
C LEU A 89 5.97 9.71 -6.74
N MET A 90 7.05 10.43 -7.06
CA MET A 90 8.13 9.92 -7.91
C MET A 90 8.78 8.68 -7.29
N VAL A 91 9.11 8.70 -5.99
CA VAL A 91 9.68 7.53 -5.30
C VAL A 91 8.74 6.34 -5.34
N LEU A 92 7.45 6.55 -5.05
CA LEU A 92 6.45 5.48 -5.09
C LEU A 92 6.24 4.92 -6.49
N ALA A 93 6.29 5.75 -7.52
CA ALA A 93 6.24 5.30 -8.91
C ALA A 93 7.43 4.39 -9.25
N MET A 94 8.65 4.79 -8.86
CA MET A 94 9.88 4.00 -9.07
C MET A 94 9.86 2.66 -8.30
N LEU A 95 9.26 2.63 -7.12
CA LEU A 95 9.08 1.40 -6.33
C LEU A 95 8.02 0.46 -6.92
N SER A 96 7.06 1.00 -7.65
CA SER A 96 5.95 0.23 -8.25
C SER A 96 6.29 -0.30 -9.65
N SER A 97 7.27 0.30 -10.34
CA SER A 97 7.76 -0.13 -11.64
C SER A 97 8.89 -1.16 -11.51
N GLU A 98 9.22 -1.84 -12.62
CA GLU A 98 10.44 -2.64 -12.70
C GLU A 98 11.69 -1.80 -12.45
N GLN A 99 12.75 -2.43 -11.93
CA GLN A 99 14.01 -1.72 -11.70
C GLN A 99 14.55 -1.16 -13.02
N PRO A 100 14.79 0.16 -13.11
CA PRO A 100 15.28 0.79 -14.35
C PRO A 100 16.74 0.40 -14.66
N PHE A 101 17.43 -0.17 -13.68
CA PHE A 101 18.84 -0.49 -13.73
C PHE A 101 19.08 -1.84 -14.41
N TYR A 102 19.70 -1.80 -15.57
CA TYR A 102 20.05 -3.00 -16.33
C TYR A 102 21.51 -3.41 -16.10
N THR A 103 21.75 -4.68 -15.78
CA THR A 103 23.10 -5.24 -15.59
C THR A 103 23.39 -6.32 -16.65
N PRO A 104 24.08 -5.98 -17.76
CA PRO A 104 24.50 -6.95 -18.76
C PRO A 104 25.54 -7.93 -18.20
N ARG A 105 25.47 -9.21 -18.60
CA ARG A 105 26.37 -10.26 -18.10
C ARG A 105 27.86 -9.95 -18.34
N ASP A 106 28.17 -9.40 -19.51
CA ASP A 106 29.56 -9.16 -19.94
C ASP A 106 30.12 -7.82 -19.45
N ARG A 107 29.28 -6.93 -18.89
CA ARG A 107 29.65 -5.56 -18.51
C ARG A 107 29.21 -5.20 -17.09
N LYS A 108 29.31 -6.15 -16.16
CA LYS A 108 28.91 -5.96 -14.76
C LYS A 108 29.65 -4.81 -14.08
N GLN A 109 30.94 -4.64 -14.37
CA GLN A 109 31.79 -3.65 -13.70
C GLN A 109 31.48 -2.22 -14.17
N GLU A 110 31.19 -2.04 -15.46
CA GLU A 110 30.70 -0.78 -16.02
C GLU A 110 29.31 -0.42 -15.46
N ALA A 111 28.40 -1.40 -15.40
CA ALA A 111 27.07 -1.20 -14.82
C ALA A 111 27.14 -0.80 -13.33
N ALA A 112 27.99 -1.46 -12.54
CA ALA A 112 28.20 -1.11 -11.14
C ALA A 112 28.76 0.32 -10.97
N THR A 113 29.68 0.73 -11.85
CA THR A 113 30.24 2.09 -11.84
C THR A 113 29.19 3.13 -12.21
N ALA A 114 28.30 2.81 -13.16
CA ALA A 114 27.18 3.68 -13.51
C ALA A 114 26.17 3.80 -12.37
N HIS A 115 25.83 2.69 -11.70
CA HIS A 115 24.93 2.68 -10.55
C HIS A 115 25.50 3.46 -9.36
N ALA A 116 26.80 3.35 -9.11
CA ALA A 116 27.48 4.07 -8.03
C ALA A 116 27.34 5.61 -8.12
N ARG A 117 27.00 6.16 -9.29
CA ARG A 117 26.72 7.59 -9.45
C ARG A 117 25.38 8.02 -8.83
N PHE A 118 24.48 7.07 -8.58
CA PHE A 118 23.13 7.32 -8.07
C PHE A 118 22.96 6.91 -6.60
N THR A 119 23.91 6.16 -6.04
CA THR A 119 24.00 5.83 -4.61
C THR A 119 25.06 6.70 -3.95
N SER A 120 24.62 7.80 -3.33
CA SER A 120 25.42 8.64 -2.43
C SER A 120 25.32 8.16 -0.99
#